data_AF-A0A357T3A4-F1
#
_entry.id   AF-A0A357T3A4-F1
#
_cell.length_a   1.000
_cell.length_b   1.000
_cell.length_c   1.000
_cell.angle_alpha   90.00
_cell.angle_beta   90.00
_cell.angle_gamma   90.00
#
_symmetry.space_group_name_H-M   'P 1'
#
loop_
_entity.id
_entity.type
_entity.pdbx_description
1 polymer ?
#
loop_
_entity_poly.entity_id
_entity_poly.type
_entity_poly.pdbx_seq_one_letter_code
_entity_poly.pdbx_strand_id
1 'polypeptide(L)' 'YATAARLLESMSPTVAGENLLKMPFEMGVSVLSLLDPRKAGKILESIPPEKSSRYMEKMSAR' A
#
# COMPACT_ATOMS: atom_id res chain seq x y z
N TYR A 1 7.23 -3.22 10.01
CA TYR A 1 7.06 -3.97 8.75
C TYR A 1 8.09 -3.59 7.68
N ALA A 2 9.35 -3.34 8.06
CA ALA A 2 10.35 -2.80 7.13
C ALA A 2 10.70 -3.76 5.97
N THR A 3 10.78 -5.07 6.24
CA THR A 3 11.04 -6.07 5.19
C THR A 3 9.91 -6.14 4.17
N ALA A 4 8.65 -6.09 4.61
CA ALA A 4 7.50 -6.08 3.71
C ALA A 4 7.43 -4.79 2.88
N ALA A 5 7.75 -3.63 3.48
CA ALA A 5 7.83 -2.38 2.75
C ALA A 5 8.89 -2.43 1.64
N ARG A 6 10.12 -2.87 1.96
CA ARG A 6 11.19 -3.04 0.97
C ARG A 6 10.80 -4.00 -0.15
N LEU A 7 10.10 -5.08 0.18
CA LEU A 7 9.61 -6.03 -0.81
C LEU A 7 8.60 -5.37 -1.77
N LEU A 8 7.58 -4.67 -1.25
CA LEU A 8 6.62 -3.95 -2.10
C LEU A 8 7.31 -2.86 -2.94
N GLU A 9 8.29 -2.14 -2.39
CA GLU A 9 9.05 -1.11 -3.12
C GLU A 9 9.89 -1.64 -4.29
N SER A 10 10.21 -2.93 -4.29
CA SER A 10 10.98 -3.61 -5.34
C SER A 10 10.11 -4.22 -6.45
N MET A 11 8.80 -4.32 -6.23
CA MET A 11 7.83 -4.87 -7.18
C MET A 11 7.36 -3.79 -8.17
N SER A 12 6.77 -4.23 -9.29
CA SER A 12 5.96 -3.33 -10.11
C SER A 12 4.70 -2.90 -9.33
N PRO A 13 4.13 -1.70 -9.60
CA PRO A 13 2.97 -1.21 -8.87
C PRO A 13 1.80 -2.20 -8.85
N THR A 14 1.44 -2.78 -10.00
CA THR A 14 0.36 -3.76 -10.12
C THR A 14 0.57 -4.98 -9.21
N VAL A 15 1.77 -5.58 -9.23
CA VAL A 15 2.08 -6.75 -8.39
C VAL A 15 2.10 -6.38 -6.92
N ALA A 16 2.63 -5.20 -6.57
CA ALA A 16 2.61 -4.70 -5.21
C ALA A 16 1.16 -4.48 -4.71
N GLY A 17 0.28 -3.93 -5.56
CA GLY A 17 -1.13 -3.73 -5.26
C GLY A 17 -1.86 -5.05 -5.00
N GLU A 18 -1.66 -6.05 -5.85
CA GLU A 18 -2.22 -7.39 -5.63
C GLU A 18 -1.75 -8.02 -4.31
N ASN A 19 -0.46 -7.88 -3.98
CA ASN A 19 0.08 -8.39 -2.72
C ASN A 19 -0.43 -7.61 -1.52
N LEU A 20 -0.55 -6.29 -1.62
CA LEU A 20 -1.15 -5.43 -0.59
C LEU A 20 -2.58 -5.88 -0.26
N LEU A 21 -3.38 -6.22 -1.29
CA LEU A 21 -4.77 -6.68 -1.08
C LEU A 21 -4.88 -8.06 -0.43
N LYS A 22 -3.81 -8.85 -0.44
CA LYS A 22 -3.74 -10.16 0.26
C LYS A 22 -3.32 -10.00 1.72
N MET A 23 -2.75 -8.86 2.10
CA MET A 23 -2.39 -8.58 3.49
C MET A 23 -3.64 -8.26 4.33
N PRO A 24 -3.64 -8.53 5.65
CA PRO A 24 -4.59 -7.93 6.56
C PRO A 24 -4.56 -6.39 6.43
N PHE A 25 -5.73 -5.75 6.42
CA PHE A 25 -5.86 -4.32 6.11
C PHE A 25 -4.93 -3.43 6.95
N GLU A 26 -4.92 -3.60 8.28
CA GLU A 26 -4.07 -2.80 9.17
C GLU A 26 -2.56 -3.03 8.95
N MET A 27 -2.18 -4.24 8.49
CA MET A 27 -0.81 -4.52 8.08
C MET A 27 -0.48 -3.77 6.79
N GLY A 28 -1.36 -3.79 5.79
CA GLY A 28 -1.20 -3.05 4.56
C GLY A 28 -1.03 -1.54 4.79
N VAL A 29 -1.84 -0.95 5.68
CA VAL A 29 -1.73 0.46 6.09
C VAL A 29 -0.36 0.73 6.70
N SER A 30 0.06 -0.13 7.63
CA SER A 30 1.34 0.01 8.32
C SER A 30 2.54 -0.18 7.39
N VAL A 31 2.41 -1.02 6.36
CA VAL A 31 3.43 -1.17 5.33
C VAL A 31 3.48 0.08 4.45
N LEU A 32 2.35 0.52 3.90
CA LEU A 32 2.26 1.71 3.03
C LEU A 32 2.78 2.99 3.72
N SER A 33 2.55 3.12 5.03
CA SER A 33 3.05 4.26 5.83
C SER A 33 4.59 4.29 5.96
N LEU A 34 5.28 3.21 5.61
CA LEU A 34 6.75 3.12 5.63
C LEU A 34 7.39 3.36 4.25
N LEU A 35 6.59 3.46 3.18
CA LEU A 35 7.08 3.68 1.82
C LEU A 35 7.28 5.17 1.54
N ASP A 36 8.11 5.49 0.53
CA ASP A 36 8.06 6.81 -0.10
C ASP A 36 6.62 7.11 -0.59
N PRO A 37 6.05 8.29 -0.29
CA PRO A 37 4.66 8.61 -0.62
C PRO A 37 4.33 8.47 -2.11
N ARG A 38 5.28 8.75 -3.02
CA ARG A 38 5.05 8.60 -4.47
C ARG A 38 4.96 7.13 -4.87
N LYS A 39 5.75 6.26 -4.22
CA LYS A 39 5.63 4.81 -4.44
C LYS A 39 4.33 4.26 -3.88
N ALA A 40 3.96 4.65 -2.66
CA ALA A 40 2.68 4.26 -2.06
C ALA A 40 1.50 4.70 -2.94
N GLY A 41 1.52 5.93 -3.47
CA GLY A 41 0.51 6.43 -4.41
C GLY A 41 0.35 5.56 -5.66
N LYS A 42 1.46 5.19 -6.32
CA LYS A 42 1.41 4.31 -7.50
C LYS A 42 0.83 2.92 -7.22
N ILE A 43 1.10 2.37 -6.03
CA ILE A 43 0.52 1.09 -5.60
C ILE A 43 -0.98 1.24 -5.34
N LEU A 44 -1.39 2.35 -4.76
CA LEU A 44 -2.80 2.66 -4.50
C LEU A 44 -3.59 2.95 -5.80
N GLU A 45 -2.94 3.49 -6.83
CA GLU A 45 -3.51 3.67 -8.17
C GLU A 45 -3.71 2.33 -8.90
N SER A 46 -2.97 1.28 -8.53
CA SER A 46 -3.03 -0.02 -9.19
C SER A 46 -4.05 -0.99 -8.59
N ILE A 47 -4.83 -0.56 -7.60
CA ILE A 47 -5.88 -1.36 -6.95
C ILE A 47 -7.26 -0.72 -7.18
N PRO A 48 -8.37 -1.46 -6.97
CA PRO A 48 -9.71 -0.90 -7.15
C PRO A 48 -9.92 0.39 -6.31
N PRO A 49 -10.58 1.42 -6.88
CA PRO A 49 -10.71 2.74 -6.25
C PRO A 49 -11.28 2.70 -4.84
N GLU A 50 -12.28 1.85 -4.57
CA GLU A 50 -12.93 1.76 -3.25
C GLU A 50 -11.96 1.27 -2.18
N LYS A 51 -11.06 0.34 -2.55
CA LYS A 51 -10.02 -0.16 -1.66
C LYS A 51 -8.93 0.88 -1.45
N SER A 52 -8.53 1.57 -2.53
CA SER A 52 -7.56 2.66 -2.49
C SER A 52 -7.99 3.78 -1.55
N SER A 53 -9.20 4.29 -1.72
CA SER A 53 -9.80 5.34 -0.88
C SER A 53 -9.80 4.95 0.60
N ARG A 54 -10.13 3.69 0.93
CA ARG A 54 -10.10 3.20 2.32
C ARG A 54 -8.70 3.23 2.94
N TYR A 55 -7.66 2.87 2.17
CA TYR A 55 -6.27 2.99 2.63
C TYR A 55 -5.88 4.46 2.83
N MET A 56 -6.22 5.32 1.88
CA MET A 56 -5.93 6.76 1.96
C MET A 56 -6.60 7.41 3.18
N GLU A 57 -7.88 7.13 3.41
CA GLU A 57 -8.62 7.64 4.57
C GLU A 57 -7.92 7.24 5.89
N LYS A 58 -7.56 5.97 6.03
CA LYS A 58 -6.89 5.46 7.24
C LYS A 58 -5.50 6.06 7.45
N MET A 59 -4.75 6.32 6.38
CA MET A 59 -3.43 6.97 6.43
C MET A 59 -3.53 8.48 6.72
N SER A 60 -4.64 9.12 6.36
CA SER A 60 -4.90 10.55 6.59
C SER A 60 -5.42 10.86 7.99
N ALA A 61 -6.05 9.87 8.64
CA ALA A 61 -6.62 9.99 9.98
C ALA A 61 -5.59 9.82 11.13
N ARG A 62 -4.30 9.79 10.81
CA ARG A 62 -3.18 9.69 11.77
C ARG A 62 -2.35 10.96 11.73
#